data_AF-A0A382XQH8-F1
#
_entry.id   AF-A0A382XQH8-F1
#
_cell.length_a   1.000
_cell.length_b   1.000
_cell.length_c   1.000
_cell.angle_alpha   90.00
_cell.angle_beta   90.00
_cell.angle_gamma   90.00
#
_symmetry.space_group_name_H-M   'P 1'
#
loop_
_entity.id
_entity.type
_entity.pdbx_description
1 polymer ?
#
loop_
_entity_poly.entity_id
_entity_poly.type
_entity_poly.pdbx_seq_one_letter_code
_entity_poly.pdbx_strand_id
1 'polypeptide(L)'
;MNKSINKHELPDPPKIGVLLTNLGTPDAPTKAAVRSFLKALLSDPRVVGTPPPRWLWMLILNGIILNIRPKKSAKKYQSVWDTHGEGSPLLAISKKQKSAVETVLNEHSPGEFSVALGMRYGNPSIESALKILESENCEKILVLPLYPQYASSSTSSAFDAVSSEIKKWRKVPELGFINCYNEEDSYIQSLANSVKEFQEIHGVPDLLLMSY
;
A
#
# COMPACT_ATOMS: atom_id res chain seq x y z
N MET A 1 -0.06 -17.24 50.47
CA MET A 1 1.12 -17.06 49.60
C MET A 1 0.78 -16.00 48.57
N ASN A 2 1.20 -14.76 48.83
CA ASN A 2 0.93 -13.60 47.98
C ASN A 2 1.78 -13.69 46.71
N LYS A 3 1.12 -13.70 45.56
CA LYS A 3 1.76 -13.50 44.25
C LYS A 3 2.19 -12.03 44.21
N SER A 4 3.50 -11.79 44.32
CA SER A 4 4.09 -10.47 44.14
C SER A 4 3.69 -9.94 42.77
N ILE A 5 2.96 -8.83 42.75
CA ILE A 5 2.68 -8.07 41.54
C ILE A 5 3.96 -7.27 41.27
N ASN A 6 4.78 -7.74 40.33
CA ASN A 6 5.88 -6.94 39.79
C ASN A 6 5.27 -5.79 38.97
N LYS A 7 4.94 -4.68 39.64
CA LYS A 7 4.95 -3.36 39.03
C LYS A 7 6.42 -3.01 38.79
N HIS A 8 6.74 -2.44 37.62
CA HIS A 8 8.08 -2.06 37.12
C HIS A 8 8.72 -3.00 36.08
N GLU A 9 7.95 -3.58 35.16
CA GLU A 9 8.49 -3.69 33.80
C GLU A 9 8.37 -2.30 33.18
N LEU A 10 9.52 -1.67 32.89
CA LEU A 10 9.55 -0.49 32.03
C LEU A 10 8.91 -0.89 30.70
N PRO A 11 8.03 -0.05 30.10
CA PRO A 11 7.51 -0.36 28.78
C PRO A 11 8.69 -0.59 27.83
N ASP A 12 8.56 -1.57 26.94
CA ASP A 12 9.54 -1.80 25.89
C ASP A 12 9.86 -0.47 25.19
N PRO A 13 11.14 -0.25 24.80
CA PRO A 13 11.51 0.98 24.12
C PRO A 13 10.63 1.19 22.89
N PRO A 14 10.24 2.45 22.59
CA PRO A 14 9.35 2.73 21.48
C PRO A 14 9.95 2.23 20.17
N LYS A 15 9.14 1.52 19.39
CA LYS A 15 9.54 0.97 18.09
C LYS A 15 9.44 2.03 16.98
N ILE A 16 10.14 1.76 15.88
CA ILE A 16 9.98 2.49 14.62
C ILE A 16 8.99 1.73 13.74
N GLY A 17 7.86 2.35 13.45
CA GLY A 17 6.86 1.84 12.52
C GLY A 17 7.29 2.07 11.07
N VAL A 18 7.18 1.06 10.23
CA VAL A 18 7.34 1.14 8.77
C VAL A 18 6.00 0.84 8.14
N LEU A 19 5.33 1.87 7.62
CA LEU A 19 4.08 1.74 6.90
C LEU A 19 4.36 1.61 5.40
N LEU A 20 4.24 0.38 4.89
CA LEU A 20 4.22 0.14 3.45
C LEU A 20 2.84 0.51 2.90
N THR A 21 2.78 1.35 1.86
CA THR A 21 1.52 1.74 1.24
C THR A 21 1.43 1.38 -0.23
N ASN A 22 0.25 0.99 -0.71
CA ASN A 22 0.01 0.71 -2.12
C ASN A 22 -1.45 1.03 -2.49
N LEU A 23 -1.83 0.87 -3.76
CA LEU A 23 -3.13 1.28 -4.30
C LEU A 23 -4.26 0.51 -3.63
N GLY A 24 -4.00 -0.78 -3.43
CA GLY A 24 -4.99 -1.77 -3.07
C GLY A 24 -5.71 -2.36 -4.27
N THR A 25 -6.67 -3.19 -3.93
CA THR A 25 -7.43 -4.06 -4.84
C THR A 25 -8.83 -4.24 -4.26
N PRO A 26 -9.84 -4.60 -5.07
CA PRO A 26 -11.07 -5.18 -4.52
C PRO A 26 -10.79 -6.43 -3.67
N ASP A 27 -11.59 -6.63 -2.62
CA ASP A 27 -11.51 -7.78 -1.72
C ASP A 27 -11.88 -9.11 -2.41
N ALA A 28 -12.65 -9.06 -3.49
CA ALA A 28 -13.06 -10.21 -4.26
C ALA A 28 -13.19 -9.85 -5.75
N PRO A 29 -13.07 -10.82 -6.67
CA PRO A 29 -13.20 -10.58 -8.10
C PRO A 29 -14.69 -10.59 -8.52
N THR A 30 -15.53 -9.94 -7.72
CA THR A 30 -16.98 -9.83 -7.90
C THR A 30 -17.38 -8.41 -8.27
N LYS A 31 -18.53 -8.25 -8.95
CA LYS A 31 -19.06 -6.93 -9.32
C LYS A 31 -19.21 -6.02 -8.10
N ALA A 32 -19.64 -6.56 -6.96
CA ALA A 32 -19.90 -5.79 -5.74
C ALA A 32 -18.60 -5.25 -5.13
N ALA A 33 -17.60 -6.11 -4.90
CA ALA A 33 -16.32 -5.71 -4.34
C ALA A 33 -15.58 -4.72 -5.25
N VAL A 34 -15.60 -4.97 -6.56
CA VAL A 34 -15.04 -4.05 -7.57
C VAL A 34 -15.76 -2.71 -7.59
N ARG A 35 -17.08 -2.68 -7.39
CA ARG A 35 -17.83 -1.43 -7.30
C ARG A 35 -17.40 -0.60 -6.09
N SER A 36 -17.25 -1.22 -4.92
CA SER A 36 -16.79 -0.55 -3.70
C SER A 36 -15.37 0.02 -3.87
N PHE A 37 -14.46 -0.80 -4.41
CA PHE A 37 -13.10 -0.36 -4.73
C PHE A 37 -13.09 0.82 -5.71
N LEU A 38 -13.80 0.72 -6.84
CA LEU A 38 -13.88 1.80 -7.84
C LEU A 38 -14.53 3.06 -7.27
N LYS A 39 -15.50 2.93 -6.36
CA LYS A 39 -16.12 4.07 -5.69
C LYS A 39 -15.09 4.81 -4.85
N ALA A 40 -14.27 4.11 -4.07
CA ALA A 40 -13.22 4.73 -3.27
C ALA A 40 -12.16 5.41 -4.16
N LEU A 41 -11.63 4.67 -5.14
CA LEU A 41 -10.60 5.14 -6.08
C LEU A 41 -11.04 6.38 -6.87
N LEU A 42 -12.22 6.32 -7.51
CA LEU A 42 -12.70 7.39 -8.38
C LEU A 42 -13.39 8.52 -7.62
N SER A 43 -13.60 8.38 -6.31
CA SER A 43 -14.01 9.50 -5.47
C SER A 43 -12.83 10.40 -5.11
N ASP A 44 -11.59 9.95 -5.25
CA ASP A 44 -10.42 10.70 -4.84
C ASP A 44 -10.05 11.81 -5.84
N PRO A 45 -10.07 13.09 -5.43
CA PRO A 45 -9.67 14.21 -6.29
C PRO A 45 -8.25 14.08 -6.86
N ARG A 46 -7.32 13.46 -6.10
CA ARG A 46 -5.94 13.23 -6.56
C ARG A 46 -5.88 12.32 -7.78
N VAL A 47 -6.83 11.39 -7.89
CA VAL A 47 -6.89 10.39 -8.98
C VAL A 47 -7.64 10.92 -10.19
N VAL A 48 -8.74 11.65 -9.96
CA VAL A 48 -9.57 12.16 -11.07
C VAL A 48 -9.08 13.49 -11.63
N GLY A 49 -8.10 14.13 -11.00
CA GLY A 49 -7.50 15.39 -11.45
C GLY A 49 -8.43 16.59 -11.21
N THR A 50 -8.74 17.35 -12.26
CA THR A 50 -9.72 18.45 -12.28
C THR A 50 -11.05 17.98 -12.87
N PRO A 51 -11.88 17.23 -12.11
CA PRO A 51 -13.21 16.83 -12.56
C PRO A 51 -14.13 18.05 -12.68
N PRO A 52 -15.31 17.90 -13.33
CA PRO A 52 -16.41 18.85 -13.16
C PRO A 52 -16.73 19.09 -11.68
N PRO A 53 -17.50 20.14 -11.33
CA PRO A 53 -17.86 20.46 -9.94
C PRO A 53 -18.18 19.19 -9.14
N ARG A 54 -17.62 19.08 -7.94
CA ARG A 54 -17.57 17.83 -7.17
C ARG A 54 -18.90 17.07 -7.13
N TRP A 55 -20.00 17.79 -6.95
CA TRP A 55 -21.35 17.22 -6.93
C TRP A 55 -21.74 16.57 -8.27
N LEU A 56 -21.41 17.19 -9.40
CA LEU A 56 -21.68 16.66 -10.74
C LEU A 56 -20.84 15.42 -11.02
N TRP A 57 -19.57 15.42 -10.63
CA TRP A 57 -18.73 14.23 -10.70
C TRP A 57 -19.31 13.07 -9.87
N MET A 58 -19.78 13.35 -8.65
CA MET A 58 -20.39 12.33 -7.81
C MET A 58 -21.69 11.76 -8.40
N LEU A 59 -22.48 12.57 -9.11
CA LEU A 59 -23.65 12.09 -9.86
C LEU A 59 -23.24 11.16 -11.01
N ILE A 60 -22.25 11.54 -11.81
CA ILE A 60 -21.74 10.73 -12.93
C ILE A 60 -21.15 9.42 -12.40
N LEU A 61 -20.35 9.48 -11.33
CA LEU A 61 -19.73 8.32 -10.71
C LEU A 61 -20.78 7.32 -10.23
N ASN A 62 -21.74 7.77 -9.42
CA ASN A 62 -22.74 6.88 -8.82
C ASN A 62 -23.85 6.45 -9.79
N GLY A 63 -24.18 7.27 -10.79
CA GLY A 63 -25.23 7.01 -11.77
C GLY A 63 -24.78 6.20 -12.98
N ILE A 64 -23.60 6.48 -13.55
CA ILE A 64 -23.14 5.87 -14.80
C ILE A 64 -21.98 4.91 -14.54
N ILE A 65 -20.87 5.42 -14.01
CA ILE A 65 -19.60 4.68 -13.96
C ILE A 65 -19.72 3.42 -13.10
N LEU A 66 -20.24 3.55 -11.87
CA LEU A 66 -20.35 2.43 -10.94
C LEU A 66 -21.43 1.41 -11.37
N ASN A 67 -22.32 1.75 -12.29
CA ASN A 67 -23.35 0.82 -12.79
C ASN A 67 -22.83 -0.03 -13.97
N ILE A 68 -21.97 0.55 -14.81
CA ILE A 68 -21.49 -0.09 -16.05
C ILE A 68 -20.12 -0.77 -15.86
N ARG A 69 -19.14 -0.04 -15.31
CA ARG A 69 -17.72 -0.43 -15.30
C ARG A 69 -17.37 -1.66 -14.43
N PRO A 70 -18.01 -1.90 -13.27
CA PRO A 70 -17.58 -3.00 -12.40
C PRO A 70 -17.73 -4.39 -13.01
N LYS A 71 -18.76 -4.65 -13.84
CA LYS A 71 -18.96 -5.97 -14.44
C LYS A 71 -17.80 -6.35 -15.37
N LYS A 72 -17.34 -5.41 -16.20
CA LYS A 72 -16.20 -5.63 -17.11
C LYS A 72 -14.89 -5.77 -16.34
N SER A 73 -14.71 -4.97 -15.29
CA SER A 73 -13.49 -4.99 -14.47
C SER A 73 -13.39 -6.26 -13.62
N ALA A 74 -14.50 -6.75 -13.07
CA ALA A 74 -14.53 -8.01 -12.33
C ALA A 74 -14.02 -9.19 -13.15
N LYS A 75 -14.41 -9.30 -14.43
CA LYS A 75 -13.88 -10.35 -15.33
C LYS A 75 -12.35 -10.29 -15.47
N LYS A 76 -11.76 -9.10 -15.51
CA LYS A 76 -10.30 -8.93 -15.57
C LYS A 76 -9.62 -9.31 -14.24
N TYR A 77 -10.25 -8.99 -13.11
CA TYR A 77 -9.75 -9.45 -11.81
C TYR A 77 -9.83 -10.98 -11.70
N GLN A 78 -10.92 -11.59 -12.19
CA GLN A 78 -11.07 -13.05 -12.20
C GLN A 78 -9.97 -13.76 -12.98
N SER A 79 -9.55 -13.23 -14.13
CA SER A 79 -8.52 -13.88 -14.96
C SER A 79 -7.13 -13.93 -14.34
N VAL A 80 -6.86 -13.13 -13.29
CA VAL A 80 -5.57 -13.09 -12.60
C VAL A 80 -5.68 -13.45 -11.12
N TRP A 81 -6.88 -13.77 -10.63
CA TRP A 81 -7.10 -14.11 -9.24
C TRP A 81 -6.35 -15.40 -8.89
N ASP A 82 -5.76 -15.46 -7.70
CA ASP A 82 -4.99 -16.60 -7.19
C ASP A 82 -3.73 -17.00 -8.00
N THR A 83 -3.33 -16.22 -9.00
CA THR A 83 -2.17 -16.56 -9.86
C THR A 83 -0.80 -16.39 -9.18
N HIS A 84 -0.71 -15.56 -8.14
CA HIS A 84 0.55 -15.22 -7.46
C HIS A 84 0.50 -15.50 -5.94
N GLY A 85 -0.48 -16.31 -5.52
CA GLY A 85 -0.90 -16.51 -4.14
C GLY A 85 -2.36 -16.09 -3.95
N GLU A 86 -2.91 -16.34 -2.77
CA GLU A 86 -4.32 -16.08 -2.45
C GLU A 86 -4.72 -14.61 -2.71
N GLY A 87 -5.80 -14.44 -3.47
CA GLY A 87 -6.42 -13.15 -3.76
C GLY A 87 -5.86 -12.48 -5.02
N SER A 88 -5.86 -11.15 -5.02
CA SER A 88 -5.25 -10.38 -6.10
C SER A 88 -3.72 -10.52 -6.08
N PRO A 89 -3.04 -10.54 -7.23
CA PRO A 89 -1.58 -10.52 -7.28
C PRO A 89 -0.95 -9.34 -6.54
N LEU A 90 -1.54 -8.14 -6.64
CA LEU A 90 -1.03 -6.94 -5.96
C LEU A 90 -0.95 -7.14 -4.44
N LEU A 91 -2.04 -7.61 -3.82
CA LEU A 91 -2.06 -7.86 -2.38
C LEU A 91 -1.16 -9.03 -1.98
N ALA A 92 -1.17 -10.13 -2.74
CA ALA A 92 -0.34 -11.29 -2.47
C ALA A 92 1.17 -10.94 -2.49
N ILE A 93 1.61 -10.19 -3.51
CA ILE A 93 2.99 -9.73 -3.65
C ILE A 93 3.33 -8.69 -2.57
N SER A 94 2.43 -7.75 -2.28
CA SER A 94 2.66 -6.74 -1.23
C SER A 94 2.82 -7.38 0.16
N LYS A 95 2.08 -8.45 0.45
CA LYS A 95 2.26 -9.24 1.69
C LYS A 95 3.64 -9.91 1.74
N LYS A 96 4.10 -10.50 0.63
CA LYS A 96 5.46 -11.07 0.53
C LYS A 96 6.54 -10.01 0.74
N GLN A 97 6.37 -8.83 0.12
CA GLN A 97 7.28 -7.69 0.32
C GLN A 97 7.29 -7.22 1.78
N LYS A 98 6.12 -7.12 2.41
CA LYS A 98 6.00 -6.78 3.85
C LYS A 98 6.79 -7.75 4.71
N SER A 99 6.61 -9.05 4.51
CA SER A 99 7.34 -10.08 5.25
C SER A 99 8.85 -10.01 4.98
N ALA A 100 9.28 -9.82 3.72
CA ALA A 100 10.70 -9.73 3.39
C ALA A 100 11.38 -8.51 4.04
N VAL A 101 10.73 -7.34 4.01
CA VAL A 101 11.23 -6.13 4.69
C VAL A 101 11.31 -6.35 6.20
N GLU A 102 10.28 -6.94 6.80
CA GLU A 102 10.24 -7.25 8.23
C GLU A 102 11.34 -8.24 8.64
N THR A 103 11.62 -9.26 7.83
CA THR A 103 12.75 -10.18 8.06
C THR A 103 14.08 -9.43 8.05
N VAL A 104 14.35 -8.66 6.99
CA VAL A 104 15.62 -7.93 6.86
C VAL A 104 15.81 -6.93 8.00
N LEU A 105 14.77 -6.17 8.37
CA LEU A 105 14.86 -5.21 9.48
C LEU A 105 15.09 -5.90 10.83
N ASN A 106 14.43 -7.04 11.08
CA ASN A 106 14.63 -7.81 12.31
C ASN A 106 16.02 -8.46 12.37
N GLU A 107 16.61 -8.86 11.24
CA GLU A 107 17.97 -9.39 11.20
C GLU A 107 19.01 -8.31 11.51
N HIS A 108 18.79 -7.07 11.05
CA HIS A 108 19.71 -5.95 11.29
C HIS A 108 19.53 -5.33 12.69
N SER A 109 18.28 -5.16 13.13
CA SER A 109 17.90 -4.51 14.38
C SER A 109 16.74 -5.26 15.04
N PRO A 110 17.01 -6.37 15.76
CA PRO A 110 15.99 -7.20 16.37
C PRO A 110 15.06 -6.40 17.31
N GLY A 111 13.75 -6.42 17.02
CA GLY A 111 12.73 -5.83 17.88
C GLY A 111 12.58 -4.31 17.80
N GLU A 112 13.40 -3.62 16.99
CA GLU A 112 13.35 -2.16 16.85
C GLU A 112 12.23 -1.69 15.90
N PHE A 113 11.85 -2.53 14.93
CA PHE A 113 10.90 -2.17 13.88
C PHE A 113 9.58 -2.92 13.98
N SER A 114 8.50 -2.25 13.57
CA SER A 114 7.20 -2.85 13.29
C SER A 114 6.79 -2.52 11.87
N VAL A 115 6.45 -3.53 11.05
CA VAL A 115 6.09 -3.30 9.64
C VAL A 115 4.59 -3.55 9.46
N ALA A 116 3.90 -2.59 8.85
CA ALA A 116 2.48 -2.71 8.50
C ALA A 116 2.25 -2.42 7.02
N LEU A 117 1.24 -3.08 6.44
CA LEU A 117 0.83 -2.88 5.05
C LEU A 117 -0.54 -2.20 5.00
N GLY A 118 -0.64 -1.06 4.34
CA GLY A 118 -1.86 -0.27 4.21
C GLY A 118 -2.19 0.07 2.77
N MET A 119 -3.37 -0.33 2.33
CA MET A 119 -3.91 0.00 1.00
C MET A 119 -4.64 1.34 1.04
N ARG A 120 -4.39 2.17 0.03
CA ARG A 120 -5.11 3.43 -0.17
C ARG A 120 -6.59 3.17 -0.44
N TYR A 121 -6.90 2.17 -1.27
CA TYR A 121 -8.26 1.76 -1.58
C TYR A 121 -8.42 0.24 -1.39
N GLY A 122 -9.17 -0.17 -0.38
CA GLY A 122 -9.41 -1.59 -0.05
C GLY A 122 -8.74 -2.00 1.25
N ASN A 123 -8.61 -3.33 1.44
CA ASN A 123 -8.10 -3.93 2.68
C ASN A 123 -6.76 -4.66 2.47
N PRO A 124 -5.88 -4.70 3.50
CA PRO A 124 -5.93 -3.91 4.74
C PRO A 124 -5.83 -2.41 4.43
N SER A 125 -6.59 -1.55 5.11
CA SER A 125 -6.57 -0.11 4.83
C SER A 125 -5.40 0.59 5.53
N ILE A 126 -4.98 1.76 5.03
CA ILE A 126 -3.99 2.61 5.72
C ILE A 126 -4.41 2.91 7.17
N GLU A 127 -5.69 3.14 7.43
CA GLU A 127 -6.19 3.32 8.80
C GLU A 127 -5.92 2.09 9.67
N SER A 128 -6.28 0.89 9.18
CA SER A 128 -6.07 -0.34 9.96
C SER A 128 -4.58 -0.62 10.19
N ALA A 129 -3.73 -0.32 9.21
CA ALA A 129 -2.29 -0.49 9.31
C ALA A 129 -1.66 0.47 10.32
N LEU A 130 -2.08 1.74 10.32
CA LEU A 130 -1.63 2.72 11.30
C LEU A 130 -2.06 2.33 12.72
N LYS A 131 -3.28 1.82 12.91
CA LYS A 131 -3.74 1.33 14.23
C LYS A 131 -2.92 0.14 14.75
N ILE A 132 -2.43 -0.73 13.87
CA ILE A 132 -1.49 -1.79 14.24
C ILE A 132 -0.20 -1.15 14.80
N LEU A 133 0.40 -0.20 14.07
CA LEU A 133 1.61 0.49 14.52
C LEU A 133 1.40 1.26 15.84
N GLU A 134 0.25 1.91 16.02
CA GLU A 134 -0.13 2.56 17.27
C GLU A 134 -0.18 1.56 18.44
N SER A 135 -0.80 0.40 18.21
CA SER A 135 -0.92 -0.65 19.23
C SER A 135 0.42 -1.27 19.63
N GLU A 136 1.42 -1.16 18.76
CA GLU A 136 2.80 -1.59 19.01
C GLU A 136 3.70 -0.47 19.56
N ASN A 137 3.09 0.64 20.03
CA ASN A 137 3.78 1.77 20.64
C ASN A 137 4.84 2.40 19.70
N CYS A 138 4.56 2.44 18.39
CA CYS A 138 5.43 3.10 17.43
C CYS A 138 5.30 4.63 17.55
N GLU A 139 6.34 5.28 18.09
CA GLU A 139 6.37 6.74 18.25
C GLU A 139 6.93 7.46 17.01
N LYS A 140 7.60 6.71 16.12
CA LYS A 140 8.09 7.18 14.82
C LYS A 140 7.53 6.29 13.74
N ILE A 141 6.96 6.86 12.69
CA ILE A 141 6.41 6.12 11.56
C ILE A 141 7.04 6.62 10.26
N LEU A 142 7.72 5.73 9.57
CA LEU A 142 8.21 5.94 8.21
C LEU A 142 7.18 5.40 7.22
N VAL A 143 6.66 6.27 6.36
CA VAL A 143 5.70 5.92 5.31
C VAL A 143 6.46 5.69 4.01
N LEU A 144 6.41 4.45 3.52
CA LEU A 144 7.05 4.02 2.28
C LEU A 144 5.96 3.55 1.29
N PRO A 145 5.59 4.38 0.32
CA PRO A 145 4.79 3.94 -0.82
C PRO A 145 5.55 2.91 -1.64
N LEU A 146 4.89 1.83 -2.07
CA LEU A 146 5.43 0.84 -3.00
C LEU A 146 5.35 1.33 -4.46
N TYR A 147 5.57 2.63 -4.64
CA TYR A 147 5.70 3.33 -5.91
C TYR A 147 7.06 4.02 -5.95
N PRO A 148 8.02 3.53 -6.74
CA PRO A 148 9.35 4.12 -6.81
C PRO A 148 9.33 5.55 -7.33
N GLN A 149 8.50 5.82 -8.34
CA GLN A 149 8.29 7.15 -8.92
C GLN A 149 7.12 7.87 -8.24
N TYR A 150 7.35 9.13 -7.88
CA TYR A 150 6.30 9.97 -7.30
C TYR A 150 5.22 10.31 -8.34
N ALA A 151 3.95 10.17 -7.95
CA ALA A 151 2.84 10.81 -8.64
C ALA A 151 1.78 11.31 -7.65
N SER A 152 1.11 12.42 -8.00
CA SER A 152 0.05 12.99 -7.15
C SER A 152 -1.12 12.01 -6.98
N SER A 153 -1.44 11.21 -7.99
CA SER A 153 -2.55 10.25 -7.97
C SER A 153 -2.27 8.99 -7.16
N SER A 154 -1.00 8.71 -6.80
CA SER A 154 -0.58 7.54 -6.03
C SER A 154 0.02 7.97 -4.69
N THR A 155 1.25 8.47 -4.69
CA THR A 155 2.03 8.82 -3.49
C THR A 155 1.33 9.88 -2.64
N SER A 156 0.93 11.01 -3.23
CA SER A 156 0.22 12.05 -2.46
C SER A 156 -1.15 11.61 -1.98
N SER A 157 -1.86 10.79 -2.75
CA SER A 157 -3.13 10.22 -2.31
C SER A 157 -2.95 9.33 -1.07
N ALA A 158 -1.89 8.51 -1.04
CA ALA A 158 -1.53 7.71 0.14
C ALA A 158 -1.17 8.61 1.33
N PHE A 159 -0.39 9.66 1.13
CA PHE A 159 -0.04 10.61 2.20
C PHE A 159 -1.26 11.35 2.75
N ASP A 160 -2.17 11.80 1.88
CA ASP A 160 -3.45 12.39 2.31
C ASP A 160 -4.25 11.41 3.19
N ALA A 161 -4.18 10.09 2.91
CA ALA A 161 -4.78 9.05 3.73
C ALA A 161 -4.17 9.00 5.13
N VAL A 162 -2.84 8.96 5.20
CA VAL A 162 -2.08 8.91 6.45
C VAL A 162 -2.39 10.15 7.28
N SER A 163 -2.23 11.35 6.70
CA SER A 163 -2.52 12.61 7.39
C SER A 163 -3.98 12.69 7.84
N SER A 164 -4.92 12.19 7.04
CA SER A 164 -6.34 12.17 7.43
C SER A 164 -6.65 11.21 8.58
N GLU A 165 -5.85 10.17 8.79
CA GLU A 165 -5.99 9.29 9.95
C GLU A 165 -5.28 9.89 11.17
N ILE A 166 -4.01 10.26 11.02
CA ILE A 166 -3.18 10.79 12.12
C ILE A 166 -3.78 12.03 12.77
N LYS A 167 -4.46 12.91 12.02
CA LYS A 167 -5.15 14.09 12.60
C LYS A 167 -6.24 13.74 13.62
N LYS A 168 -6.70 12.48 13.66
CA LYS A 168 -7.70 11.99 14.62
C LYS A 168 -7.04 11.51 15.93
N TRP A 169 -5.74 11.29 15.94
CA TRP A 169 -5.03 10.69 17.07
C TRP A 169 -4.72 11.73 18.14
N ARG A 170 -4.75 11.32 19.41
CA ARG A 170 -4.42 12.20 20.54
C ARG A 170 -2.93 12.50 20.63
N LYS A 171 -2.09 11.49 20.39
CA LYS A 171 -0.63 11.60 20.35
C LYS A 171 -0.20 11.35 18.91
N VAL A 172 0.29 12.39 18.25
CA VAL A 172 0.81 12.30 16.88
C VAL A 172 2.25 11.77 16.93
N PRO A 173 2.58 10.68 16.23
CA PRO A 173 3.96 10.19 16.14
C PRO A 173 4.82 11.10 15.25
N GLU A 174 6.14 11.00 15.34
CA GLU A 174 7.03 11.55 14.32
C GLU A 174 6.75 10.85 12.99
N LEU A 175 6.56 11.62 11.91
CA LEU A 175 6.28 11.09 10.58
C LEU A 175 7.42 11.37 9.61
N GLY A 176 7.93 10.33 8.97
CA GLY A 176 8.81 10.43 7.80
C GLY A 176 8.07 9.96 6.55
N PHE A 177 8.15 10.70 5.45
CA PHE A 177 7.55 10.32 4.17
C PHE A 177 8.64 10.12 3.12
N ILE A 178 8.68 8.93 2.51
CA ILE A 178 9.56 8.65 1.38
C ILE A 178 8.79 9.00 0.10
N ASN A 179 9.16 10.11 -0.53
CA ASN A 179 8.47 10.63 -1.72
C ASN A 179 8.74 9.80 -2.97
N CYS A 180 9.99 9.39 -3.17
CA CYS A 180 10.46 8.63 -4.31
C CYS A 180 11.77 7.92 -3.95
N TYR A 181 12.05 6.82 -4.64
CA TYR A 181 13.28 6.03 -4.50
C TYR A 181 13.66 5.37 -5.84
N ASN A 182 13.21 5.96 -6.96
CA ASN A 182 13.48 5.46 -8.31
C ASN A 182 14.94 5.57 -8.75
N GLU A 183 15.74 6.36 -8.04
CA GLU A 183 17.18 6.55 -8.29
C GLU A 183 18.06 5.68 -7.39
N GLU A 184 17.46 4.89 -6.48
CA GLU A 184 18.22 3.98 -5.64
C GLU A 184 18.89 2.89 -6.48
N ASP A 185 20.21 2.74 -6.34
CA ASP A 185 21.01 1.77 -7.12
C ASP A 185 20.45 0.35 -7.01
N SER A 186 20.03 -0.06 -5.81
CA SER A 186 19.43 -1.39 -5.58
C SER A 186 18.11 -1.58 -6.34
N TYR A 187 17.30 -0.53 -6.51
CA TYR A 187 16.06 -0.59 -7.29
C TYR A 187 16.37 -0.68 -8.79
N ILE A 188 17.27 0.16 -9.28
CA ILE A 188 17.73 0.13 -10.68
C ILE A 188 18.33 -1.23 -11.02
N GLN A 189 19.17 -1.77 -10.13
CA GLN A 189 19.77 -3.09 -10.29
C GLN A 189 18.72 -4.20 -10.34
N SER A 190 17.68 -4.13 -9.51
CA SER A 190 16.59 -5.11 -9.53
C SER A 190 15.83 -5.09 -10.86
N LEU A 191 15.58 -3.90 -11.42
CA LEU A 191 14.97 -3.78 -12.75
C LEU A 191 15.90 -4.33 -13.84
N ALA A 192 17.18 -3.96 -13.82
CA ALA A 192 18.17 -4.43 -14.78
C ALA A 192 18.33 -5.97 -14.74
N ASN A 193 18.29 -6.57 -13.55
CA ASN A 193 18.32 -8.02 -13.37
C ASN A 193 17.10 -8.68 -14.01
N SER A 194 15.89 -8.14 -13.81
CA SER A 194 14.68 -8.71 -14.44
C SER A 194 14.75 -8.77 -15.96
N VAL A 195 15.39 -7.76 -16.59
CA VAL A 195 15.62 -7.74 -18.05
C VAL A 195 16.65 -8.80 -18.46
N LYS A 196 17.77 -8.89 -17.74
CA LYS A 196 18.83 -9.86 -18.02
C LYS A 196 18.33 -11.30 -17.85
N GLU A 197 17.63 -11.59 -16.76
CA GLU A 197 17.02 -12.90 -16.48
C GLU A 197 16.06 -13.32 -17.60
N PHE A 198 15.27 -12.39 -18.14
CA PHE A 198 14.40 -12.67 -19.29
C PHE A 198 15.21 -12.96 -20.57
N GLN A 199 16.26 -12.18 -20.83
CA GLN A 199 17.13 -12.36 -22.00
C GLN A 199 17.92 -13.67 -21.97
N GLU A 200 18.29 -14.16 -20.78
CA GLU A 200 18.95 -15.46 -20.63
C GLU A 200 18.06 -16.62 -21.11
N ILE A 201 16.75 -16.51 -20.93
CA ILE A 201 15.78 -17.55 -21.31
C ILE A 201 15.30 -17.39 -22.76
N HIS A 202 15.10 -16.15 -23.21
CA HIS A 202 14.42 -15.85 -24.47
C HIS A 202 15.31 -15.23 -25.56
N GLY A 203 16.56 -14.92 -25.24
CA GLY A 203 17.48 -14.20 -26.11
C GLY A 203 17.33 -12.68 -26.02
N VAL A 204 18.25 -11.95 -26.66
CA VAL A 204 18.24 -10.48 -26.69
C VAL A 204 17.28 -9.99 -27.78
N PRO A 205 16.26 -9.18 -27.46
CA PRO A 205 15.34 -8.62 -28.44
C PRO A 205 15.94 -7.41 -29.17
N ASP A 206 15.37 -7.06 -30.34
CA ASP A 206 15.76 -5.86 -31.09
C ASP A 206 15.40 -4.56 -30.35
N LEU A 207 14.33 -4.59 -29.53
CA LEU A 207 13.81 -3.43 -28.80
C LEU A 207 13.43 -3.80 -27.37
N LEU A 208 13.74 -2.89 -26.43
CA LEU A 208 13.23 -2.91 -25.07
C LEU A 208 12.16 -1.83 -24.91
N LEU A 209 10.90 -2.23 -24.75
CA LEU A 209 9.79 -1.32 -24.50
C LEU A 209 9.54 -1.17 -22.99
N MET A 210 9.76 0.03 -22.46
CA MET A 210 9.37 0.38 -21.10
C MET A 210 7.97 1.01 -21.12
N SER A 211 7.02 0.40 -20.40
CA SER A 211 5.64 0.88 -20.27
C SER A 211 5.36 1.23 -18.80
N TYR A 212 4.82 2.42 -18.56
CA TYR A 212 4.51 2.95 -17.23
C TYR A 212 3.16 3.67 -17.21
#